data_AF-A0A1G7TT76-F1
#
_entry.id   AF-A0A1G7TT76-F1
#
_cell.length_a   1.000
_cell.length_b   1.000
_cell.length_c   1.000
_cell.angle_alpha   90.00
_cell.angle_beta   90.00
_cell.angle_gamma   90.00
#
_symmetry.space_group_name_H-M   'P 1'
#
loop_
_entity.id
_entity.type
_entity.pdbx_description
1 polymer ?
#
loop_
_entity_poly.entity_id
_entity_poly.type
_entity_poly.pdbx_seq_one_letter_code
_entity_poly.pdbx_strand_id
1 'polypeptide(L)' 'MAEKLNYLRYPLLKQIMKGIFKLLLFIILLVIIFIVGLIIGYAVLGDGNYWEVFNQDTWLHLLTFIE' A
#
# COMPACT_ATOMS: atom_id res chain seq x y z
N MET A 1 15.14 -39.58 -8.15
CA MET A 1 14.14 -38.73 -8.82
C MET A 1 13.68 -37.55 -7.95
N ALA A 2 13.30 -37.77 -6.67
CA ALA A 2 12.86 -36.72 -5.75
C ALA A 2 13.94 -35.66 -5.42
N GLU A 3 15.20 -36.05 -5.32
CA GLU A 3 16.33 -35.16 -4.98
C GLU A 3 16.61 -34.11 -6.07
N LYS A 4 16.50 -34.50 -7.35
CA LYS A 4 16.62 -33.61 -8.50
C LYS A 4 15.48 -32.58 -8.56
N LEU A 5 14.28 -32.96 -8.08
CA LEU A 5 13.12 -32.06 -7.97
C LEU A 5 13.39 -30.94 -6.96
N ASN A 6 14.02 -31.27 -5.82
CA ASN A 6 14.39 -30.29 -4.79
C ASN A 6 15.53 -29.36 -5.23
N TYR A 7 16.53 -29.89 -5.95
CA TYR A 7 17.61 -29.09 -6.52
C TYR A 7 17.09 -28.02 -7.50
N LEU A 8 16.09 -28.36 -8.32
CA LEU A 8 15.44 -27.41 -9.24
C LEU A 8 14.48 -26.44 -8.51
N ARG A 9 13.91 -26.83 -7.37
CA ARG A 9 12.99 -25.97 -6.58
C ARG A 9 13.70 -24.82 -5.87
N TYR A 10 14.92 -25.03 -5.39
CA TYR A 10 15.70 -24.04 -4.65
C TYR A 10 15.99 -22.73 -5.44
N PRO A 11 16.46 -22.77 -6.71
CA PRO A 11 16.65 -21.55 -7.49
C PRO A 11 15.33 -20.88 -7.90
N LEU A 12 14.24 -21.63 -8.05
CA LEU A 12 12.92 -21.09 -8.44
C LEU A 12 12.24 -20.37 -7.27
N LEU A 13 12.18 -20.99 -6.09
CA LEU A 13 11.58 -20.36 -4.90
C LEU A 13 12.33 -19.10 -4.49
N LYS A 14 13.67 -19.11 -4.58
CA LYS A 14 14.49 -17.94 -4.29
C LYS A 14 14.20 -16.77 -5.26
N GLN A 15 13.94 -17.07 -6.53
CA GLN A 15 13.56 -16.05 -7.53
C GLN A 15 12.15 -15.50 -7.27
N ILE A 16 11.18 -16.38 -7.01
CA ILE A 16 9.80 -16.00 -6.72
C ILE A 16 9.72 -15.16 -5.44
N MET A 17 10.41 -15.58 -4.36
CA MET A 17 10.49 -14.81 -3.11
C MET A 17 11.06 -13.41 -3.34
N LYS A 18 12.10 -13.27 -4.16
CA LYS A 18 12.68 -11.96 -4.49
C LYS A 18 11.68 -11.09 -5.27
N GLY A 19 10.90 -11.68 -6.18
CA GLY A 19 9.84 -10.98 -6.92
C GLY A 19 8.73 -10.49 -6.00
N ILE A 20 8.21 -11.36 -5.13
CA ILE A 20 7.15 -11.04 -4.16
C ILE A 20 7.60 -9.93 -3.21
N PHE A 21 8.85 -9.97 -2.73
CA PHE A 21 9.38 -8.93 -1.86
C PHE A 21 9.42 -7.56 -2.54
N LYS A 22 9.88 -7.50 -3.80
CA LYS A 22 9.87 -6.24 -4.59
C LYS A 22 8.45 -5.75 -4.84
N LEU A 23 7.53 -6.66 -5.15
CA LEU A 23 6.12 -6.32 -5.37
C LEU A 23 5.49 -5.73 -4.09
N LEU A 24 5.73 -6.36 -2.94
CA LEU A 24 5.26 -5.86 -1.66
C LEU A 24 5.80 -4.46 -1.36
N LEU A 25 7.10 -4.23 -1.61
CA LEU A 25 7.72 -2.91 -1.44
C LEU A 25 7.09 -1.87 -2.38
N PHE A 26 6.83 -2.25 -3.63
CA PHE A 26 6.16 -1.37 -4.59
C PHE A 26 4.74 -1.00 -4.14
N ILE A 27 3.96 -1.97 -3.63
CA ILE A 27 2.62 -1.72 -3.08
C ILE A 27 2.70 -0.77 -1.88
N ILE A 28 3.64 -0.98 -0.97
CA ILE A 28 3.86 -0.08 0.18
C ILE A 28 4.16 1.34 -0.30
N LEU A 29 5.01 1.49 -1.31
CA LEU A 29 5.32 2.80 -1.88
C LEU A 29 4.09 3.48 -2.47
N LEU A 30 3.23 2.74 -3.17
CA LEU A 30 1.95 3.28 -3.68
C LEU A 30 1.04 3.74 -2.54
N VAL A 31 0.93 2.98 -1.46
CA VAL A 31 0.14 3.36 -0.28
C VAL A 31 0.69 4.64 0.35
N ILE A 32 2.01 4.79 0.45
CA ILE A 32 2.63 6.01 0.98
C ILE A 32 2.30 7.20 0.08
N ILE A 33 2.47 7.07 -1.24
CA ILE A 33 2.14 8.15 -2.19
C ILE A 33 0.66 8.53 -2.08
N PHE A 34 -0.22 7.55 -1.96
CA PHE A 34 -1.65 7.77 -1.79
C PHE A 34 -1.97 8.55 -0.51
N ILE A 35 -1.40 8.15 0.64
CA ILE A 35 -1.58 8.85 1.91
C ILE A 35 -1.04 10.28 1.81
N VAL A 36 0.14 10.48 1.22
CA VAL A 36 0.70 11.82 1.01
C VAL A 36 -0.25 12.66 0.15
N GLY A 37 -0.83 12.09 -0.91
CA GLY A 37 -1.84 12.75 -1.73
C GLY A 37 -3.07 13.16 -0.93
N LEU A 38 -3.58 12.28 -0.05
CA LEU A 38 -4.71 12.58 0.84
C LEU A 38 -4.36 13.70 1.83
N ILE A 39 -3.19 13.65 2.44
CA ILE A 39 -2.70 14.66 3.37
C ILE A 39 -2.62 16.02 2.68
N ILE A 40 -2.06 16.07 1.47
CA ILE A 40 -1.99 17.31 0.69
C ILE A 40 -3.41 17.79 0.34
N GLY A 41 -4.27 16.92 -0.18
CA GLY A 41 -5.63 17.30 -0.57
C GLY A 41 -6.49 17.78 0.60
N TYR A 42 -6.41 17.11 1.75
CA TYR A 42 -7.24 17.42 2.91
C TYR A 42 -6.70 18.60 3.72
N ALA A 43 -5.39 18.64 3.97
CA ALA A 43 -4.83 19.65 4.86
C ALA A 43 -4.35 20.92 4.15
N VAL A 44 -3.87 20.82 2.90
CA VAL A 44 -3.40 22.00 2.15
C VAL A 44 -4.54 22.69 1.42
N LEU A 45 -5.52 21.94 0.90
CA LEU A 45 -6.68 22.53 0.21
C LEU A 45 -7.91 22.67 1.12
N GLY A 46 -8.03 21.87 2.17
CA GLY A 46 -9.21 21.79 3.04
C GLY A 46 -9.02 22.36 4.45
N ASP A 47 -7.87 22.97 4.76
CA ASP A 47 -7.49 23.53 6.07
C ASP A 47 -7.60 22.55 7.27
N GLY A 48 -7.77 21.26 7.00
CA GLY A 48 -7.90 20.21 8.02
C GLY A 48 -6.55 19.76 8.59
N ASN A 49 -6.57 19.03 9.71
CA ASN A 49 -5.35 18.48 10.29
C ASN A 49 -4.86 17.31 9.43
N TYR A 50 -3.55 17.25 9.16
CA TYR A 50 -2.93 16.15 8.41
C TYR A 50 -3.26 14.75 8.97
N TRP A 51 -3.52 14.61 10.27
CA TRP A 51 -3.88 13.33 10.89
C TRP A 51 -5.34 12.90 10.69
N GLU A 52 -6.22 13.83 10.34
CA GLU A 52 -7.66 13.55 10.19
C GLU A 52 -7.95 12.66 8.97
N VAL A 53 -7.03 12.52 8.02
CA VAL A 53 -7.15 11.57 6.90
C VAL A 53 -7.25 10.10 7.36
N PHE A 54 -6.77 9.80 8.57
CA PHE A 54 -6.89 8.48 9.19
C PHE A 54 -8.09 8.35 10.13
N ASN A 55 -8.80 9.45 10.40
CA ASN A 55 -9.99 9.43 11.23
C ASN A 55 -11.19 8.99 10.39
N GLN A 56 -11.91 7.97 10.86
CA GLN A 56 -13.13 7.47 10.21
C GLN A 56 -14.22 8.54 10.10
N ASP A 57 -14.32 9.45 11.09
CA ASP A 57 -15.32 10.51 11.10
C ASP A 57 -15.14 11.46 9.90
N THR A 58 -13.89 11.73 9.50
CA THR A 58 -13.57 12.55 8.31
C THR A 58 -14.17 11.96 7.04
N TRP A 59 -14.10 10.64 6.88
CA TRP A 59 -14.67 9.95 5.72
C TRP A 59 -16.19 9.97 5.76
N LEU A 60 -16.79 9.84 6.94
CA LEU A 60 -18.23 9.97 7.11
C LEU A 60 -18.70 11.37 6.70
N HIS A 61 -18.02 12.42 7.18
CA HIS A 61 -18.29 13.81 6.79
C HIS A 61 -18.18 14.02 5.27
N LEU A 62 -17.15 13.46 4.63
CA LEU A 62 -16.97 13.54 3.17
C LEU A 62 -18.10 12.82 2.41
N LEU A 63 -18.53 11.65 2.86
CA LEU A 63 -19.61 10.89 2.23
C LEU A 63 -20.96 11.59 2.37
N THR A 64 -21.20 12.26 3.50
CA THR A 64 -22.41 13.08 3.70
C THR A 64 -22.49 14.25 2.71
N PHE A 65 -21.39 14.78 2.19
CA PHE A 65 -21.43 15.83 1.16
C PHE A 65 -21.89 15.33 -0.21
N ILE A 66 -21.84 14.02 -0.47
CA ILE A 66 -22.18 13.43 -1.77
C ILE A 66 -23.65 13.02 -1.83
N GLU A 67 -24.29 12.80 -0.67
CA GLU A 67 -25.73 12.52 -0.53
C GLU A 67 -26.58 13.78 -0.73
#